data_AF-A0A080ZFX3-F1
#
_entry.id   AF-A0A080ZFX3-F1
#
_cell.length_a   1.000
_cell.length_b   1.000
_cell.length_c   1.000
_cell.angle_alpha   90.00
_cell.angle_beta   90.00
_cell.angle_gamma   90.00
#
_symmetry.space_group_name_H-M   'P 1'
#
loop_
_entity.id
_entity.type
_entity.pdbx_description
1 polymer ?
#
loop_
_entity_poly.entity_id
_entity_poly.type
_entity_poly.pdbx_seq_one_letter_code
_entity_poly.pdbx_strand_id
1 'polypeptide(L)'
;MAFLIGDNCSTNQATATRLDVPLIGCASHRFNLAVNAYLESYKAEIEAVSALMAALRTVNSRAALLEHPPLSPLRPNVTRWSSTFEMVSRYVRFRDDIKHVESVFNLIPKAVMHRRIEALLKDLRVFQSVTLKLQLEDVTLADVRALFDSIIERFPTTKAKLSATATIVHFPTFEAAAVKVINGEVGNLTASEWKAIKRFEVETASASSGRKRKRRDDDEKEEDFATSLPEKLPPTSNRCERLFSQAKLVLTPQRASLLPVNFEMLMFLRANRSYWDMGMVQDVYEQM
;
A
#
# COMPACT_ATOMS: atom_id res chain seq x y z
N MET A 1 20.46 10.42 10.38
CA MET A 1 19.15 9.89 10.79
C MET A 1 18.61 9.06 9.62
N ALA A 2 18.38 7.76 9.80
CA ALA A 2 17.94 6.87 8.73
C ALA A 2 16.95 5.82 9.26
N PHE A 3 16.00 5.45 8.41
CA PHE A 3 15.02 4.39 8.63
C PHE A 3 14.74 3.73 7.27
N LEU A 4 14.17 2.52 7.29
CA LEU A 4 13.77 1.81 6.09
C LEU A 4 12.26 1.75 5.98
N ILE A 5 11.76 1.77 4.75
CA ILE A 5 10.36 1.55 4.42
C ILE A 5 10.33 0.50 3.32
N GLY A 6 9.51 -0.52 3.51
CA GLY A 6 9.39 -1.58 2.52
C GLY A 6 8.36 -2.61 2.94
N ASP A 7 8.11 -3.57 2.07
CA ASP A 7 7.38 -4.76 2.50
C ASP A 7 8.17 -5.51 3.60
N ASN A 8 7.46 -6.31 4.39
CA ASN A 8 8.06 -7.06 5.50
C ASN A 8 8.72 -8.35 5.00
N CYS A 9 9.31 -8.35 3.81
CA CYS A 9 10.07 -9.49 3.31
C CYS A 9 11.33 -9.71 4.16
N SER A 10 11.81 -10.95 4.20
CA SER A 10 12.96 -11.35 5.03
C SER A 10 14.21 -10.53 4.70
N THR A 11 14.41 -10.16 3.44
CA THR A 11 15.54 -9.32 3.01
C THR A 11 15.50 -7.93 3.63
N ASN A 12 14.34 -7.26 3.63
CA ASN A 12 14.20 -5.93 4.21
C ASN A 12 14.37 -5.97 5.74
N GLN A 13 13.78 -6.97 6.39
CA GLN A 13 13.94 -7.19 7.84
C GLN A 13 15.41 -7.44 8.21
N ALA A 14 16.10 -8.30 7.46
CA ALA A 14 17.51 -8.60 7.67
C ALA A 14 18.39 -7.36 7.42
N THR A 15 18.07 -6.57 6.40
CA THR A 15 18.79 -5.33 6.09
C THR A 15 18.63 -4.30 7.20
N ALA A 16 17.40 -4.08 7.68
CA ALA A 16 17.12 -3.20 8.80
C ALA A 16 17.87 -3.61 10.06
N THR A 17 17.87 -4.92 10.35
CA THR A 17 18.57 -5.49 11.51
C THR A 17 20.08 -5.35 11.39
N ARG A 18 20.66 -5.60 10.21
CA ARG A 18 22.12 -5.49 9.98
C ARG A 18 22.61 -4.05 9.99
N LEU A 19 21.79 -3.11 9.53
CA LEU A 19 22.11 -1.68 9.52
C LEU A 19 21.74 -1.00 10.86
N ASP A 20 21.14 -1.73 11.80
CA ASP A 20 20.61 -1.21 13.06
C ASP A 20 19.69 0.02 12.88
N VAL A 21 18.81 -0.03 11.87
CA VAL A 21 17.81 1.02 11.57
C VAL A 21 16.40 0.46 11.70
N PRO A 22 15.41 1.26 12.13
CA PRO A 22 14.04 0.76 12.21
C PRO A 22 13.46 0.61 10.80
N LEU A 23 12.58 -0.38 10.66
CA LEU A 23 11.81 -0.68 9.46
C LEU A 23 10.34 -0.36 9.73
N ILE A 24 9.75 0.47 8.87
CA ILE A 24 8.31 0.65 8.76
C ILE A 24 7.80 -0.30 7.69
N GLY A 25 6.91 -1.20 8.09
CA GLY A 25 6.31 -2.14 7.16
C GLY A 25 5.26 -1.46 6.28
N CYS A 26 5.30 -1.73 4.98
CA CYS A 26 4.36 -1.17 4.03
C CYS A 26 2.91 -1.53 4.39
N ALA A 27 2.10 -0.51 4.69
CA ALA A 27 0.71 -0.69 5.08
C ALA A 27 -0.13 -1.33 3.95
N SER A 28 0.09 -0.93 2.69
CA SER A 28 -0.61 -1.53 1.54
C SER A 28 -0.31 -3.02 1.40
N HIS A 29 0.93 -3.45 1.68
CA HIS A 29 1.31 -4.85 1.66
C HIS A 29 0.64 -5.64 2.81
N ARG A 30 0.70 -5.11 4.04
CA ARG A 30 0.03 -5.69 5.21
C ARG A 30 -1.48 -5.84 4.99
N PHE A 31 -2.09 -4.83 4.39
CA PHE A 31 -3.51 -4.83 4.06
C PHE A 31 -3.85 -5.88 3.00
N ASN A 32 -3.06 -5.98 1.92
CA ASN A 32 -3.21 -7.04 0.93
C ASN A 32 -3.14 -8.45 1.53
N LEU A 33 -2.21 -8.70 2.46
CA LEU A 33 -2.13 -9.98 3.17
C LEU A 33 -3.35 -10.26 4.05
N ALA A 34 -3.89 -9.24 4.72
CA ALA A 34 -5.09 -9.36 5.54
C ALA A 34 -6.33 -9.70 4.69
N VAL A 35 -6.50 -9.00 3.56
CA VAL A 35 -7.62 -9.27 2.64
C VAL A 35 -7.49 -10.65 2.00
N ASN A 36 -6.30 -11.08 1.60
CA ASN A 36 -6.10 -12.43 1.08
C ASN A 36 -6.47 -13.51 2.11
N ALA A 37 -6.13 -13.32 3.39
CA ALA A 37 -6.55 -14.23 4.45
C ALA A 37 -8.08 -14.24 4.64
N TYR A 38 -8.74 -13.08 4.51
CA TYR A 38 -10.21 -12.99 4.52
C TYR A 38 -10.84 -13.76 3.35
N LEU A 39 -10.26 -13.63 2.15
CA LEU A 39 -10.78 -14.25 0.92
C LEU A 39 -10.71 -15.78 0.92
N GLU A 40 -9.86 -16.39 1.73
CA GLU A 40 -9.79 -17.86 1.83
C GLU A 40 -11.14 -18.46 2.28
N SER A 41 -11.93 -17.72 3.07
CA SER A 41 -13.29 -18.13 3.50
C SER A 41 -14.33 -18.10 2.36
N TYR A 42 -13.99 -17.47 1.23
CA TYR A 42 -14.84 -17.31 0.05
C TYR A 42 -14.24 -17.96 -1.21
N LYS A 43 -13.28 -18.87 -1.02
CA LYS A 43 -12.55 -19.50 -2.12
C LYS A 43 -13.46 -20.18 -3.13
N ALA A 44 -14.47 -20.91 -2.65
CA ALA A 44 -15.44 -21.60 -3.52
C ALA A 44 -16.25 -20.62 -4.38
N GLU A 45 -16.70 -19.50 -3.80
CA GLU A 45 -17.40 -18.43 -4.53
C GLU A 45 -16.50 -17.80 -5.60
N ILE A 46 -15.25 -17.49 -5.23
CA ILE A 46 -14.27 -16.87 -6.13
C ILE A 46 -13.92 -17.81 -7.28
N GLU A 47 -13.69 -19.09 -6.99
CA GLU A 47 -13.40 -20.11 -8.00
C GLU A 47 -14.58 -20.31 -8.97
N ALA A 48 -15.81 -20.32 -8.47
CA ALA A 48 -17.01 -20.41 -9.31
C ALA A 48 -17.12 -19.22 -10.28
N VAL A 49 -16.93 -17.99 -9.78
CA VAL A 49 -16.95 -16.79 -10.63
C VAL A 49 -15.79 -16.82 -11.63
N SER A 50 -14.59 -17.26 -11.21
CA SER A 50 -13.42 -17.38 -12.08
C SER A 50 -13.63 -18.39 -13.21
N ALA A 51 -14.24 -19.55 -12.90
CA ALA A 51 -14.61 -20.56 -13.88
C ALA A 51 -15.66 -20.04 -14.89
N LEU A 52 -16.67 -19.31 -14.41
CA LEU A 52 -17.64 -18.65 -15.29
C LEU A 52 -16.96 -17.62 -16.22
N MET A 53 -16.12 -16.74 -15.66
CA MET A 53 -15.37 -15.73 -16.43
C MET A 53 -14.43 -16.36 -17.46
N ALA A 54 -13.88 -17.54 -17.16
CA ALA A 54 -13.09 -18.32 -18.09
C ALA A 54 -13.91 -18.81 -19.29
N ALA A 55 -15.09 -19.39 -19.02
CA ALA A 55 -15.96 -19.91 -20.07
C ALA A 55 -16.49 -18.79 -20.98
N LEU A 56 -16.84 -17.64 -20.40
CA LEU A 56 -17.28 -16.45 -21.14
C LEU A 56 -16.21 -15.89 -22.10
N ARG A 57 -14.93 -16.19 -21.89
CA ARG A 57 -13.83 -15.77 -22.79
C ARG A 57 -13.65 -16.66 -24.01
N THR A 58 -14.32 -17.81 -24.09
CA THR A 58 -14.24 -18.68 -25.28
C THR A 58 -14.84 -17.98 -26.50
N VAL A 59 -14.33 -18.29 -27.70
CA VAL A 59 -14.67 -17.57 -28.94
C VAL A 59 -16.18 -17.55 -29.20
N ASN A 60 -16.87 -18.67 -28.95
CA ASN A 60 -18.31 -18.81 -29.16
C ASN A 60 -19.11 -17.96 -28.18
N SER A 61 -18.72 -17.93 -26.91
CA SER A 61 -19.37 -17.06 -25.91
C SER A 61 -19.05 -15.60 -26.19
N ARG A 62 -17.82 -15.25 -26.60
CA ARG A 62 -17.44 -13.87 -26.92
C ARG A 62 -18.24 -13.29 -28.09
N ALA A 63 -18.58 -14.10 -29.09
CA ALA A 63 -19.45 -13.70 -30.19
C ALA A 63 -20.87 -13.36 -29.69
N ALA A 64 -21.47 -14.21 -28.85
CA ALA A 64 -22.76 -13.94 -28.21
C ALA A 64 -22.72 -12.71 -27.27
N LEU A 65 -21.57 -12.44 -26.64
CA LEU A 65 -21.35 -11.27 -25.78
C LEU A 65 -21.15 -9.96 -26.58
N LEU A 66 -20.82 -10.00 -27.88
CA LEU A 66 -20.67 -8.79 -28.71
C LEU A 66 -22.01 -8.13 -29.02
N GLU A 67 -23.11 -8.87 -28.95
CA GLU A 67 -24.49 -8.34 -29.03
C GLU A 67 -24.89 -7.60 -27.75
N HIS A 68 -24.11 -7.73 -26.68
CA HIS A 68 -24.30 -7.10 -25.38
C HIS A 68 -23.02 -6.34 -24.95
N PRO A 69 -22.89 -5.05 -25.34
CA PRO A 69 -21.63 -4.29 -25.35
C PRO A 69 -20.77 -4.22 -24.06
N PRO A 70 -21.25 -4.42 -22.82
CA PRO A 70 -20.40 -4.24 -21.64
C PRO A 70 -19.76 -5.52 -21.05
N LEU A 71 -19.87 -6.69 -21.71
CA LEU A 71 -19.58 -8.00 -21.09
C LEU A 71 -18.13 -8.54 -21.21
N SER A 72 -17.11 -7.69 -21.10
CA SER A 72 -15.71 -8.16 -21.17
C SER A 72 -15.27 -8.90 -19.89
N PRO A 73 -15.04 -10.23 -19.91
CA PRO A 73 -14.75 -11.00 -18.70
C PRO A 73 -13.35 -10.71 -18.16
N LEU A 74 -13.21 -10.58 -16.83
CA LEU A 74 -11.93 -10.42 -16.16
C LEU A 74 -11.57 -11.67 -15.37
N ARG A 75 -10.29 -12.05 -15.38
CA ARG A 75 -9.75 -13.06 -14.47
C ARG A 75 -9.00 -12.37 -13.33
N PRO A 76 -9.00 -12.97 -12.13
CA PRO A 76 -8.18 -12.47 -11.05
C PRO A 76 -6.71 -12.76 -11.38
N ASN A 77 -5.85 -11.78 -11.17
CA ASN A 77 -4.42 -11.98 -11.06
C ASN A 77 -4.13 -12.43 -9.62
N VAL A 78 -3.57 -13.64 -9.48
CA VAL A 78 -3.29 -14.31 -8.19
C VAL A 78 -2.55 -13.42 -7.19
N THR A 79 -1.74 -12.47 -7.68
CA THR A 79 -0.88 -11.64 -6.83
C THR A 79 -1.56 -10.45 -6.18
N ARG A 80 -2.75 -10.01 -6.65
CA ARG A 80 -3.42 -8.79 -6.15
C ARG A 80 -4.91 -9.01 -5.99
N TRP A 81 -5.39 -8.93 -4.75
CA TRP A 81 -6.80 -9.10 -4.40
C TRP A 81 -7.74 -8.10 -5.12
N SER A 82 -7.23 -6.94 -5.54
CA SER A 82 -7.98 -5.95 -6.33
C SER A 82 -8.52 -6.52 -7.64
N SER A 83 -7.80 -7.47 -8.25
CA SER A 83 -8.29 -8.16 -9.45
C SER A 83 -9.47 -9.11 -9.15
N THR A 84 -9.48 -9.73 -7.97
CA THR A 84 -10.63 -10.50 -7.46
C THR A 84 -11.83 -9.58 -7.26
N PHE A 85 -11.62 -8.39 -6.68
CA PHE A 85 -12.67 -7.38 -6.55
C PHE A 85 -13.25 -6.97 -7.90
N GLU A 86 -12.41 -6.61 -8.88
CA GLU A 86 -12.86 -6.24 -10.23
C GLU A 86 -13.65 -7.37 -10.90
N MET A 87 -13.19 -8.62 -10.77
CA MET A 87 -13.88 -9.79 -11.28
C MET A 87 -15.27 -9.97 -10.65
N VAL A 88 -15.34 -9.97 -9.31
CA VAL A 88 -16.59 -10.18 -8.58
C VAL A 88 -17.57 -9.04 -8.83
N SER A 89 -17.09 -7.80 -8.80
CA SER A 89 -17.88 -6.60 -9.13
C SER A 89 -18.48 -6.71 -10.53
N ARG A 90 -17.66 -7.15 -11.50
CA ARG A 90 -18.10 -7.34 -12.89
C ARG A 90 -19.14 -8.44 -13.05
N TYR A 91 -18.94 -9.58 -12.38
CA TYR A 91 -19.94 -10.66 -12.37
C TYR A 91 -21.30 -10.16 -11.86
N VAL A 92 -21.32 -9.50 -10.70
CA VAL A 92 -22.58 -9.02 -10.10
C VAL A 92 -23.28 -8.02 -11.02
N ARG A 93 -22.53 -7.12 -11.66
CA ARG A 93 -23.08 -6.10 -12.57
C ARG A 93 -23.82 -6.70 -13.77
N PHE A 94 -23.34 -7.82 -14.32
CA PHE A 94 -23.84 -8.38 -15.58
C PHE A 94 -24.52 -9.74 -15.40
N ARG A 95 -24.87 -10.09 -14.17
CA ARG A 95 -25.46 -11.40 -13.86
C ARG A 95 -26.69 -11.70 -14.72
N ASP A 96 -27.56 -10.71 -14.92
CA ASP A 96 -28.80 -10.91 -15.66
C ASP A 96 -28.53 -11.10 -17.14
N ASP A 97 -27.58 -10.37 -17.71
CA ASP A 97 -27.16 -10.50 -19.10
C ASP A 97 -26.57 -11.90 -19.40
N ILE A 98 -25.81 -12.47 -18.46
CA ILE A 98 -25.20 -13.80 -18.59
C ILE A 98 -26.25 -14.92 -18.77
N LYS A 99 -27.48 -14.72 -18.27
CA LYS A 99 -28.55 -15.73 -18.40
C LYS A 99 -28.94 -16.01 -19.85
N HIS A 100 -28.69 -15.08 -20.76
CA HIS A 100 -28.99 -15.22 -22.18
C HIS A 100 -27.92 -16.04 -22.93
N VAL A 101 -26.79 -16.34 -22.29
CA VAL A 101 -25.70 -17.11 -22.89
C VAL A 101 -25.86 -18.58 -22.52
N GLU A 102 -26.56 -19.35 -23.36
CA GLU A 102 -26.85 -20.78 -23.13
C GLU A 102 -25.59 -21.60 -22.84
N SER A 103 -24.47 -21.29 -23.51
CA SER A 103 -23.22 -22.04 -23.40
C SER A 103 -22.61 -22.04 -22.00
N VAL A 104 -23.01 -21.12 -21.12
CA VAL A 104 -22.48 -21.01 -19.75
C VAL A 104 -23.53 -21.22 -18.66
N PHE A 105 -24.76 -21.61 -19.03
CA PHE A 105 -25.89 -21.74 -18.11
C PHE A 105 -25.56 -22.58 -16.86
N ASN A 106 -24.89 -23.72 -17.06
CA ASN A 106 -24.49 -24.64 -15.99
C ASN A 106 -23.40 -24.08 -15.05
N LEU A 107 -22.70 -23.02 -15.45
CA LEU A 107 -21.64 -22.37 -14.68
C LEU A 107 -22.13 -21.14 -13.92
N ILE A 108 -23.38 -20.69 -14.14
CA ILE A 108 -23.94 -19.54 -13.43
C ILE A 108 -24.13 -19.92 -11.94
N PRO A 109 -23.54 -19.16 -10.99
CA PRO A 109 -23.74 -19.41 -9.57
C PRO A 109 -25.21 -19.42 -9.18
N LYS A 110 -25.64 -20.50 -8.50
CA LYS A 110 -27.00 -20.67 -7.99
C LYS A 110 -27.38 -19.56 -7.00
N ALA A 111 -28.67 -19.37 -6.76
CA ALA A 111 -29.20 -18.28 -5.92
C ALA A 111 -28.51 -18.14 -4.55
N VAL A 112 -28.25 -19.25 -3.85
CA VAL A 112 -27.58 -19.24 -2.54
C VAL A 112 -26.14 -18.73 -2.64
N MET A 113 -25.37 -19.25 -3.60
CA MET A 113 -23.99 -18.83 -3.83
C MET A 113 -23.93 -17.38 -4.32
N HIS A 114 -24.86 -16.96 -5.18
CA HIS A 114 -24.96 -15.58 -5.64
C HIS A 114 -25.16 -14.60 -4.48
N ARG A 115 -26.06 -14.89 -3.53
CA ARG A 115 -26.23 -14.05 -2.33
C ARG A 115 -24.94 -13.94 -1.50
N ARG A 116 -24.17 -15.03 -1.39
CA ARG A 116 -22.83 -15.00 -0.74
C ARG A 116 -21.85 -14.13 -1.52
N ILE A 117 -21.86 -14.19 -2.85
CA ILE A 117 -21.02 -13.33 -3.71
C ILE A 117 -21.41 -11.85 -3.56
N GLU A 118 -22.70 -11.52 -3.47
CA GLU A 118 -23.15 -10.15 -3.22
C GLU A 118 -22.72 -9.62 -1.85
N ALA A 119 -22.81 -10.47 -0.81
CA ALA A 119 -22.28 -10.15 0.52
C ALA A 119 -20.77 -9.90 0.47
N LEU A 120 -20.01 -10.80 -0.18
CA LEU A 120 -18.57 -10.63 -0.40
C LEU A 120 -18.27 -9.31 -1.13
N LEU A 121 -19.01 -8.96 -2.17
CA LEU A 121 -18.80 -7.71 -2.90
C LEU A 121 -18.97 -6.48 -2.02
N LYS A 122 -19.95 -6.49 -1.09
CA LYS A 122 -20.14 -5.39 -0.13
C LYS A 122 -18.91 -5.22 0.76
N ASP A 123 -18.33 -6.31 1.24
CA ASP A 123 -17.11 -6.28 2.06
C ASP A 123 -15.89 -5.82 1.25
N LEU A 124 -15.72 -6.35 0.04
CA LEU A 124 -14.61 -5.97 -0.84
C LEU A 124 -14.64 -4.48 -1.21
N ARG A 125 -15.81 -3.85 -1.31
CA ARG A 125 -15.92 -2.39 -1.51
C ARG A 125 -15.30 -1.59 -0.36
N VAL A 126 -15.42 -2.09 0.87
CA VAL A 126 -14.81 -1.47 2.06
C VAL A 126 -13.31 -1.65 2.01
N PHE A 127 -12.82 -2.83 1.64
CA PHE A 127 -11.38 -3.03 1.48
C PHE A 127 -10.81 -2.17 0.34
N GLN A 128 -11.59 -1.95 -0.71
CA GLN A 128 -11.18 -1.14 -1.85
C GLN A 128 -11.05 0.33 -1.46
N SER A 129 -11.99 0.88 -0.68
CA SER A 129 -11.89 2.27 -0.22
C SER A 129 -10.65 2.49 0.65
N VAL A 130 -10.36 1.57 1.58
CA VAL A 130 -9.14 1.64 2.40
C VAL A 130 -7.89 1.55 1.54
N THR A 131 -7.85 0.64 0.56
CA THR A 131 -6.69 0.49 -0.32
C THR A 131 -6.45 1.74 -1.17
N LEU A 132 -7.51 2.38 -1.66
CA LEU A 132 -7.39 3.64 -2.39
C LEU A 132 -6.90 4.77 -1.46
N LYS A 133 -7.39 4.83 -0.22
CA LYS A 133 -6.92 5.80 0.77
C LYS A 133 -5.42 5.61 1.03
N LEU A 134 -4.95 4.38 1.27
CA LEU A 134 -3.54 4.03 1.49
C LEU A 134 -2.62 4.38 0.29
N GLN A 135 -3.16 4.61 -0.90
CA GLN A 135 -2.39 4.97 -2.09
C GLN A 135 -2.20 6.47 -2.27
N LEU A 136 -2.86 7.30 -1.46
CA LEU A 136 -2.63 8.74 -1.45
C LEU A 136 -1.27 9.07 -0.83
N GLU A 137 -0.73 10.23 -1.20
CA GLU A 137 0.63 10.65 -0.80
C GLU A 137 0.65 11.31 0.58
N ASP A 138 -0.50 11.75 1.07
CA ASP A 138 -0.71 12.52 2.30
C ASP A 138 -1.11 11.65 3.51
N VAL A 139 -1.12 10.32 3.37
CA VAL A 139 -1.49 9.41 4.46
C VAL A 139 -0.37 9.31 5.48
N THR A 140 -0.70 9.51 6.76
CA THR A 140 0.23 9.34 7.88
C THR A 140 0.15 7.93 8.48
N LEU A 141 1.14 7.54 9.30
CA LEU A 141 1.07 6.28 10.05
C LEU A 141 -0.11 6.26 11.04
N ALA A 142 -0.50 7.41 11.59
CA ALA A 142 -1.66 7.51 12.48
C ALA A 142 -2.97 7.23 11.73
N ASP A 143 -3.13 7.79 10.52
CA ASP A 143 -4.28 7.49 9.65
C ASP A 143 -4.36 5.99 9.33
N VAL A 144 -3.22 5.37 8.99
CA VAL A 144 -3.15 3.93 8.74
C VAL A 144 -3.57 3.13 9.97
N ARG A 145 -3.10 3.51 11.15
CA ARG A 145 -3.47 2.83 12.41
C ARG A 145 -4.97 2.90 12.64
N ALA A 146 -5.56 4.09 12.54
CA ALA A 146 -7.00 4.30 12.66
C ALA A 146 -7.80 3.47 11.65
N LEU A 147 -7.40 3.49 10.36
CA LEU A 147 -8.03 2.67 9.31
C LEU A 147 -7.95 1.18 9.63
N PHE A 148 -6.80 0.70 10.09
CA PHE A 148 -6.62 -0.71 10.44
C PHE A 148 -7.45 -1.10 11.66
N ASP A 149 -7.55 -0.25 12.68
CA ASP A 149 -8.38 -0.52 13.85
C ASP A 149 -9.87 -0.60 13.49
N SER A 150 -10.38 0.32 12.66
CA SER A 150 -11.75 0.24 12.14
C SER A 150 -12.00 -1.03 11.31
N ILE A 151 -11.01 -1.48 10.53
CA ILE A 151 -11.12 -2.73 9.77
C ILE A 151 -11.09 -3.95 10.69
N ILE A 152 -10.28 -3.94 11.75
CA ILE A 152 -10.24 -5.03 12.73
C ILE A 152 -11.56 -5.14 13.48
N GLU A 153 -12.16 -4.01 13.87
CA GLU A 153 -13.46 -3.98 14.53
C GLU A 153 -14.55 -4.59 13.65
N ARG A 154 -14.59 -4.20 12.37
CA ARG A 154 -15.58 -4.72 11.42
C ARG A 154 -15.29 -6.15 10.94
N PHE A 155 -14.01 -6.51 10.80
CA PHE A 155 -13.55 -7.79 10.27
C PHE A 155 -12.47 -8.40 11.20
N PRO A 156 -12.86 -9.03 12.31
CA PRO A 156 -11.92 -9.51 13.33
C PRO A 156 -10.86 -10.50 12.82
N THR A 157 -11.13 -11.25 11.75
CA THR A 157 -10.18 -12.18 11.12
C THR A 157 -8.93 -11.48 10.56
N THR A 158 -9.00 -10.18 10.28
CA THR A 158 -7.87 -9.38 9.77
C THR A 158 -6.86 -9.00 10.85
N LYS A 159 -7.22 -9.13 12.14
CA LYS A 159 -6.40 -8.75 13.30
C LYS A 159 -5.00 -9.35 13.28
N ALA A 160 -4.88 -10.61 12.86
CA ALA A 160 -3.60 -11.32 12.81
C ALA A 160 -2.55 -10.66 11.90
N LYS A 161 -2.98 -9.82 10.94
CA LYS A 161 -2.10 -9.11 10.00
C LYS A 161 -2.07 -7.59 10.23
N LEU A 162 -3.17 -7.02 10.76
CA LEU A 162 -3.33 -5.56 10.89
C LEU A 162 -3.07 -5.01 12.29
N SER A 163 -3.04 -5.83 13.34
CA SER A 163 -2.75 -5.37 14.70
C SER A 163 -1.37 -4.68 14.77
N ALA A 164 -1.24 -3.68 15.65
CA ALA A 164 0.05 -3.05 15.96
C ALA A 164 1.08 -4.05 16.54
N THR A 165 0.59 -5.11 17.18
CA THR A 165 1.38 -6.20 17.76
C THR A 165 1.40 -7.47 16.90
N ALA A 166 0.92 -7.40 15.66
CA ALA A 166 0.95 -8.55 14.77
C ALA A 166 2.39 -9.00 14.53
N THR A 167 2.64 -10.31 14.45
CA THR A 167 3.98 -10.90 14.23
C THR A 167 4.67 -10.37 12.96
N ILE A 168 3.89 -9.86 12.00
CA ILE A 168 4.42 -9.24 10.79
C ILE A 168 5.10 -7.89 11.04
N VAL A 169 4.86 -7.24 12.18
CA VAL A 169 5.45 -5.95 12.55
C VAL A 169 6.81 -6.18 13.18
N HIS A 170 7.88 -5.76 12.50
CA HIS A 170 9.25 -6.03 12.93
C HIS A 170 9.71 -5.13 14.08
N PHE A 171 9.30 -3.86 14.07
CA PHE A 171 9.62 -2.88 15.13
C PHE A 171 8.34 -2.29 15.75
N PRO A 172 7.56 -3.08 16.51
CA PRO A 172 6.24 -2.66 17.01
C PRO A 172 6.32 -1.47 17.98
N THR A 173 7.36 -1.39 18.81
CA THR A 173 7.57 -0.26 19.73
C THR A 173 7.90 1.03 18.98
N PHE A 174 8.62 0.94 17.86
CA PHE A 174 8.93 2.10 17.03
C PHE A 174 7.70 2.58 16.25
N GLU A 175 6.94 1.68 15.62
CA GLU A 175 5.69 2.04 14.93
C GLU A 175 4.69 2.68 15.90
N ALA A 176 4.53 2.13 17.11
CA ALA A 176 3.65 2.68 18.14
C ALA A 176 4.11 4.08 18.62
N ALA A 177 5.40 4.25 18.88
CA ALA A 177 5.97 5.53 19.25
C ALA A 177 5.76 6.58 18.14
N ALA A 178 5.98 6.20 16.87
CA ALA A 178 5.77 7.09 15.73
C ALA A 178 4.31 7.56 15.62
N VAL A 179 3.33 6.65 15.83
CA VAL A 179 1.91 7.02 15.83
C VAL A 179 1.59 8.02 16.95
N LYS A 180 2.08 7.78 18.17
CA LYS A 180 1.87 8.71 19.30
C LYS A 180 2.47 10.09 19.03
N VAL A 181 3.67 10.15 18.47
CA VAL A 181 4.31 11.41 18.08
C VAL A 181 3.50 12.15 17.02
N ILE A 182 3.00 11.44 15.99
CA ILE A 182 2.16 12.03 14.94
C ILE A 182 0.87 12.63 15.52
N ASN A 183 0.28 11.98 16.53
CA ASN A 183 -0.93 12.47 17.22
C ASN A 183 -0.65 13.61 18.22
N GLY A 184 0.60 14.01 18.45
CA GLY A 184 0.96 14.98 19.49
C GLY A 184 0.91 14.41 20.91
N GLU A 185 0.86 13.08 21.07
CA GLU A 185 0.79 12.39 22.36
C GLU A 185 2.17 12.04 22.92
N VAL A 186 3.15 12.94 22.78
CA VAL A 186 4.56 12.71 23.17
C VAL A 186 4.69 12.44 24.67
N GLY A 187 3.86 13.09 25.50
CA GLY A 187 3.79 12.83 26.96
C GLY A 187 3.32 11.42 27.33
N ASN A 188 2.69 10.67 26.41
CA ASN A 188 2.21 9.30 26.64
C ASN A 188 3.20 8.22 26.16
N LEU A 189 4.42 8.61 25.81
CA LEU A 189 5.47 7.67 25.41
C LEU A 189 6.00 6.91 26.63
N THR A 190 6.05 5.59 26.50
CA THR A 190 6.74 4.73 27.46
C THR A 190 8.26 4.86 27.32
N ALA A 191 9.02 4.48 28.35
CA ALA A 191 10.48 4.54 28.31
C ALA A 191 11.10 3.73 27.15
N SER A 192 10.48 2.61 26.77
CA SER A 192 10.93 1.78 25.64
C SER A 192 10.62 2.43 24.28
N GLU A 193 9.45 3.04 24.13
CA GLU A 193 9.08 3.84 22.96
C GLU A 193 10.01 5.02 22.79
N TRP A 194 10.27 5.77 23.89
CA TRP A 194 11.18 6.90 23.91
C TRP A 194 12.59 6.50 23.46
N LYS A 195 13.11 5.36 23.96
CA LYS A 195 14.40 4.82 23.52
C LYS A 195 14.41 4.44 22.03
N ALA A 196 13.30 3.94 21.49
CA ALA A 196 13.22 3.51 20.08
C ALA A 196 13.29 4.69 19.11
N ILE A 197 12.76 5.85 19.52
CA ILE A 197 12.72 7.07 18.72
C ILE A 197 13.85 8.05 19.03
N LYS A 198 14.56 7.92 20.16
CA LYS A 198 15.64 8.82 20.61
C LYS A 198 16.64 9.21 19.51
N ARG A 199 17.02 8.28 18.64
CA ARG A 199 17.95 8.53 17.51
C ARG A 199 17.43 9.49 16.43
N PHE A 200 16.18 9.90 16.54
CA PHE A 200 15.49 10.79 15.65
C PHE A 200 15.22 12.17 16.29
N GLU A 201 15.68 12.39 17.51
CA GLU A 201 15.71 13.71 18.16
C GLU A 201 16.64 14.63 17.35
N VAL A 202 16.13 15.80 16.96
CA VAL A 202 16.94 16.81 16.27
C VAL A 202 17.53 17.71 17.36
N GLU A 203 18.84 17.65 17.59
CA GLU A 203 19.51 18.67 18.41
C GLU A 203 19.44 20.01 17.67
N THR A 204 18.61 20.93 18.15
CA THR A 204 18.70 22.32 17.72
C THR A 204 20.06 22.87 18.13
N ALA A 205 20.85 23.28 17.13
CA ALA A 205 22.14 23.92 17.32
C ALA A 205 21.96 25.31 17.97
N SER A 206 21.74 25.35 19.28
CA SER A 206 21.96 26.57 20.07
C SER A 206 23.43 26.62 20.49
N ALA A 207 24.29 26.90 19.52
CA ALA A 207 25.64 27.38 19.79
C ALA A 207 25.59 28.87 20.14
N SER A 208 25.47 29.21 21.43
CA SER A 208 26.15 30.40 21.96
C SER A 208 26.40 30.26 23.47
N SER A 209 27.68 30.38 23.82
CA SER A 209 28.25 30.40 25.16
C SER A 209 27.60 31.41 26.13
N GLY A 210 27.39 31.03 27.40
CA GLY A 210 27.20 32.03 28.47
C GLY A 210 26.57 31.55 29.78
N ARG A 211 27.41 31.15 30.75
CA ARG A 211 27.26 31.27 32.23
C ARG A 211 25.84 31.35 32.88
N LYS A 212 25.54 30.30 33.67
CA LYS A 212 24.68 30.23 34.90
C LYS A 212 23.66 31.37 35.12
N ARG A 213 22.36 31.02 35.09
CA ARG A 213 21.42 31.32 36.19
C ARG A 213 20.18 30.41 36.19
N LYS A 214 19.95 29.83 37.36
CA LYS A 214 18.82 28.97 37.76
C LYS A 214 17.49 29.73 37.66
N ARG A 215 16.53 29.25 36.87
CA ARG A 215 15.08 29.40 37.06
C ARG A 215 14.36 28.20 36.41
N ARG A 216 13.28 27.79 37.06
CA ARG A 216 12.41 26.67 36.71
C ARG A 216 11.64 27.03 35.43
N ASP A 217 11.69 26.17 34.43
CA ASP A 217 10.65 25.99 33.41
C ASP A 217 10.79 24.54 32.93
N ASP A 218 9.80 23.71 33.27
CA ASP A 218 9.71 22.30 32.85
C ASP A 218 8.86 22.15 31.56
N ASP A 219 8.46 23.25 30.91
CA ASP A 219 7.51 23.24 29.79
C ASP A 219 8.14 23.47 28.38
N GLU A 220 9.46 23.67 28.24
CA GLU A 220 10.09 23.95 26.92
C GLU A 220 10.69 22.71 26.22
N LYS A 221 10.46 21.48 26.72
CA LYS A 221 11.00 20.25 26.10
C LYS A 221 9.99 19.46 25.24
N GLU A 222 8.73 19.91 25.16
CA GLU A 222 7.66 19.18 24.48
C GLU A 222 7.61 19.40 22.96
N GLU A 223 8.17 20.51 22.44
CA GLU A 223 8.02 20.88 21.01
C GLU A 223 9.00 20.18 20.04
N ASP A 224 10.09 19.56 20.53
CA ASP A 224 11.25 19.18 19.69
C ASP A 224 11.08 17.81 18.96
N PHE A 225 10.12 16.97 19.38
CA PHE A 225 9.82 15.68 18.74
C PHE A 225 8.80 15.81 17.60
N ALA A 226 7.91 16.79 17.71
CA ALA A 226 6.65 16.87 16.97
C ALA A 226 6.81 17.44 15.56
N THR A 227 7.83 18.26 15.29
CA THR A 227 7.90 19.02 14.03
C THR A 227 8.64 18.32 12.90
N SER A 228 9.45 17.28 13.14
CA SER A 228 10.31 16.69 12.09
C SER A 228 10.13 15.21 11.82
N LEU A 229 9.58 14.43 12.76
CA LEU A 229 9.32 13.01 12.60
C LEU A 229 8.03 12.70 11.81
N PRO A 230 6.88 13.36 12.09
CA PRO A 230 5.60 13.04 11.46
C PRO A 230 5.56 13.25 9.95
N GLU A 231 6.17 14.34 9.46
CA GLU A 231 6.19 14.69 8.05
C GLU A 231 7.06 13.75 7.19
N LYS A 232 7.93 12.95 7.83
CA LYS A 232 9.01 12.22 7.14
C LYS A 232 8.84 10.70 7.10
N LEU A 233 7.79 10.12 7.70
CA LEU A 233 7.62 8.66 7.77
C LEU A 233 6.48 8.16 6.86
N PRO A 234 6.73 7.90 5.56
CA PRO A 234 5.74 7.30 4.69
C PRO A 234 5.26 5.96 5.25
N PRO A 235 3.95 5.74 5.41
CA PRO A 235 3.41 4.47 5.88
C PRO A 235 3.41 3.38 4.78
N THR A 236 3.69 3.76 3.53
CA THR A 236 3.69 2.84 2.39
C THR A 236 4.93 3.03 1.52
N SER A 237 5.38 1.93 0.91
CA SER A 237 6.42 1.92 -0.13
C SER A 237 5.85 2.16 -1.52
N ASN A 238 4.62 2.68 -1.65
CA ASN A 238 3.92 2.81 -2.94
C ASN A 238 4.70 3.68 -3.94
N ARG A 239 5.39 4.73 -3.47
CA ARG A 239 6.27 5.56 -4.31
C ARG A 239 7.42 4.74 -4.91
N CYS A 240 8.08 3.91 -4.10
CA CYS A 240 9.14 3.01 -4.56
C CYS A 240 8.59 1.96 -5.54
N GLU A 241 7.44 1.37 -5.26
CA GLU A 241 6.81 0.38 -6.15
C GLU A 241 6.40 0.98 -7.51
N ARG A 242 5.89 2.22 -7.51
CA ARG A 242 5.60 2.97 -8.75
C ARG A 242 6.89 3.22 -9.54
N LEU A 243 7.97 3.63 -8.88
CA LEU A 243 9.28 3.81 -9.51
C LEU A 243 9.77 2.52 -10.16
N PHE A 244 9.76 1.40 -9.44
CA PHE A 244 10.16 0.10 -10.00
C PHE A 244 9.24 -0.38 -11.12
N SER A 245 7.95 -0.03 -11.08
CA SER A 245 7.02 -0.31 -12.17
C SER A 245 7.37 0.50 -13.43
N GLN A 246 7.72 1.77 -13.28
CA GLN A 246 8.21 2.61 -14.40
C GLN A 246 9.55 2.08 -14.94
N ALA A 247 10.45 1.64 -14.06
CA ALA A 247 11.71 1.01 -14.46
C ALA A 247 11.51 -0.20 -15.37
N LYS A 248 10.52 -1.07 -15.07
CA LYS A 248 10.17 -2.21 -15.93
C LYS A 248 9.69 -1.80 -17.32
N LEU A 249 9.06 -0.63 -17.46
CA LEU A 249 8.65 -0.11 -18.78
C LEU A 249 9.84 0.45 -19.58
N VAL A 250 10.90 0.89 -18.89
CA VAL A 250 12.14 1.37 -19.51
C VAL A 250 13.06 0.21 -19.90
N LEU A 251 13.19 -0.80 -19.03
CA LEU A 251 13.98 -2.01 -19.26
C LEU A 251 13.17 -3.07 -20.02
N THR A 252 13.00 -2.84 -21.31
CA THR A 252 12.40 -3.82 -22.22
C THR A 252 13.47 -4.76 -22.81
N PRO A 253 13.11 -5.94 -23.35
CA PRO A 253 14.06 -6.82 -24.04
C PRO A 253 14.83 -6.11 -25.15
N GLN A 254 14.19 -5.18 -25.86
CA GLN A 254 14.80 -4.35 -26.91
C GLN A 254 15.81 -3.33 -26.37
N ARG A 255 15.77 -3.05 -25.06
CA ARG A 255 16.68 -2.15 -24.34
C ARG A 255 17.56 -2.90 -23.34
N ALA A 256 17.71 -4.22 -23.49
CA ALA A 256 18.51 -5.04 -22.58
C ALA A 256 20.00 -4.68 -22.58
N SER A 257 20.50 -4.07 -23.66
CA SER A 257 21.88 -3.57 -23.77
C SER A 257 22.06 -2.13 -23.25
N LEU A 258 21.03 -1.55 -22.61
CA LEU A 258 21.14 -0.22 -22.02
C LEU A 258 22.12 -0.26 -20.85
N LEU A 259 23.16 0.59 -20.91
CA LEU A 259 24.12 0.69 -19.83
C LEU A 259 23.42 1.14 -18.52
N PRO A 260 23.85 0.63 -17.35
CA PRO A 260 23.25 1.00 -16.06
C PRO A 260 23.18 2.52 -15.84
N VAL A 261 24.22 3.26 -16.23
CA VAL A 261 24.26 4.73 -16.12
C VAL A 261 23.18 5.41 -16.95
N ASN A 262 22.93 4.96 -18.17
CA ASN A 262 21.91 5.53 -19.04
C ASN A 262 20.51 5.20 -18.51
N PHE A 263 20.34 3.98 -18.00
CA PHE A 263 19.09 3.60 -17.33
C PHE A 263 18.81 4.47 -16.10
N GLU A 264 19.82 4.67 -15.25
CA GLU A 264 19.72 5.52 -14.07
C GLU A 264 19.35 6.96 -14.43
N MET A 265 20.01 7.56 -15.43
CA MET A 265 19.68 8.91 -15.93
C MET A 265 18.23 9.00 -16.41
N LEU A 266 17.76 8.04 -17.20
CA LEU A 266 16.37 8.02 -17.68
C LEU A 266 15.37 7.93 -16.52
N MET A 267 15.65 7.08 -15.54
CA MET A 267 14.80 6.94 -14.36
C MET A 267 14.81 8.18 -13.48
N PHE A 268 15.98 8.81 -13.28
CA PHE A 268 16.14 10.04 -12.53
C PHE A 268 15.33 11.18 -13.16
N LEU A 269 15.50 11.42 -14.46
CA LEU A 269 14.74 12.44 -15.18
C LEU A 269 13.24 12.16 -15.11
N ARG A 270 12.82 10.91 -15.33
CA ARG A 270 11.40 10.54 -15.30
C ARG A 270 10.76 10.71 -13.91
N ALA A 271 11.46 10.33 -12.85
CA ALA A 271 10.99 10.46 -11.48
C ALA A 271 10.88 11.93 -11.03
N ASN A 272 11.77 12.78 -11.54
CA ASN A 272 11.85 14.20 -11.20
C ASN A 272 11.23 15.10 -12.27
N ARG A 273 10.22 14.62 -13.02
CA ARG A 273 9.63 15.34 -14.16
C ARG A 273 9.08 16.73 -13.83
N SER A 274 8.72 16.99 -12.57
CA SER A 274 8.28 18.30 -12.08
C SER A 274 9.39 19.33 -11.96
N TYR A 275 10.65 18.91 -11.93
CA TYR A 275 11.81 19.78 -11.71
C TYR A 275 12.47 20.25 -13.01
N TRP A 276 12.01 19.79 -14.17
CA TRP A 276 12.56 20.17 -15.46
C TRP A 276 11.48 20.17 -16.53
N ASP A 277 11.68 20.97 -17.58
CA ASP A 277 10.82 21.01 -18.76
C ASP A 277 11.67 21.02 -20.04
N MET A 278 11.01 21.10 -21.20
CA MET A 278 11.71 21.10 -22.48
C MET A 278 12.57 22.35 -22.69
N GLY A 279 12.20 23.49 -22.08
CA GLY A 279 12.97 24.73 -22.15
C GLY A 279 14.30 24.58 -21.42
N MET A 280 14.26 24.09 -20.17
CA MET A 280 15.47 23.82 -19.39
C MET A 280 16.41 22.82 -20.09
N VAL A 281 15.86 21.78 -20.73
CA VAL A 281 16.68 20.81 -21.47
C VAL A 281 17.32 21.46 -22.70
N GLN A 282 16.60 22.34 -23.39
CA GLN A 282 17.12 23.05 -24.55
C GLN A 282 18.21 24.04 -24.16
N ASP A 283 18.03 24.79 -23.07
CA ASP A 283 19.05 25.72 -22.55
C ASP A 283 20.36 25.00 -22.20
N VAL A 284 20.28 23.79 -21.64
CA VAL A 284 21.47 22.95 -21.34
C VAL A 284 22.11 22.41 -22.61
N TYR A 285 21.30 22.02 -23.61
CA TYR A 285 21.82 21.52 -24.88
C TYR A 285 22.56 22.60 -25.67
N GLU A 286 22.07 23.84 -25.65
CA GLU A 286 22.71 24.99 -26.30
C GLU A 286 24.03 25.41 -25.63
N GLN A 287 24.31 24.94 -24.41
CA GLN A 287 25.54 25.19 -23.66
C GLN A 287 26.59 24.06 -23.79
N MET A 288 26.27 22.95 -24.44
CA MET A 288 27.16 21.80 -24.69
C MET A 288 27.84 21.86 -26.06
#